data_AF-A0A5K1E927-F1
#
_entry.id   AF-A0A5K1E927-F1
#
_cell.length_a   1.000
_cell.length_b   1.000
_cell.length_c   1.000
_cell.angle_alpha   90.00
_cell.angle_beta   90.00
_cell.angle_gamma   90.00
#
_symmetry.space_group_name_H-M   'P 1'
#
loop_
_entity.id
_entity.type
_entity.pdbx_description
1 polymer ?
#
loop_
_entity_poly.entity_id
_entity_poly.type
_entity_poly.pdbx_seq_one_letter_code
_entity_poly.pdbx_strand_id
1 'polypeptide(L)'
;IIIIAMIGATLFLRTNMPIKTETDGAVFIGALLFSVIINMFNGIPELSLTIVRLPVYFKQRDLLFYPAWVFTVPNMLLKIPISMIETTVWMAVTYYTIGFAPDAE
;
A
#
# COMPACT_ATOMS: atom_id res chain seq x y z
N ILE A 1 0.72 6.79 -1.48
CA ILE A 1 1.88 5.87 -1.33
C ILE A 1 3.25 6.45 -1.76
N ILE A 2 3.38 7.21 -2.86
CA ILE A 2 4.68 7.62 -3.45
C ILE A 2 5.60 8.42 -2.51
N ILE A 3 5.07 9.38 -1.75
CA ILE A 3 5.87 10.16 -0.79
C ILE A 3 6.46 9.26 0.29
N ILE A 4 5.66 8.32 0.80
CA ILE A 4 6.09 7.33 1.78
C ILE A 4 7.12 6.38 1.16
N ALA A 5 7.01 6.09 -0.14
CA ALA A 5 7.97 5.26 -0.86
C ALA A 5 9.34 5.94 -0.94
N MET A 6 9.37 7.25 -1.20
CA MET A 6 10.60 8.05 -1.17
C MET A 6 11.20 8.08 0.24
N ILE A 7 10.38 8.28 1.27
CA ILE A 7 10.85 8.27 2.67
C ILE A 7 11.45 6.90 3.01
N GLY A 8 10.73 5.80 2.73
CA GLY A 8 11.22 4.44 2.96
C GLY A 8 12.48 4.11 2.16
N ALA A 9 12.56 4.55 0.90
CA ALA A 9 13.75 4.40 0.06
C ALA A 9 14.97 5.14 0.64
N THR A 10 14.78 6.33 1.19
CA THR A 10 15.87 7.09 1.82
C THR A 10 16.31 6.51 3.17
N LEU A 11 15.36 5.91 3.91
CA LEU A 11 15.62 5.31 5.22
C LEU A 11 16.43 4.00 5.11
N PHE A 12 16.21 3.26 4.02
CA PHE A 12 16.81 1.97 3.74
C PHE A 12 17.67 2.01 2.46
N LEU A 13 18.53 3.01 2.38
CA LEU A 13 19.35 3.26 1.20
C LEU A 13 20.41 2.16 1.02
N ARG A 14 20.48 1.56 -0.19
CA ARG A 14 21.43 0.48 -0.55
C ARG A 14 22.86 0.75 -0.11
N THR A 15 23.34 1.99 -0.19
CA THR A 15 24.73 2.37 0.16
C THR A 15 25.05 2.16 1.64
N ASN A 16 24.04 2.12 2.51
CA ASN A 16 24.19 1.94 3.96
C ASN A 16 23.77 0.53 4.46
N MET A 17 23.51 -0.42 3.54
CA MET A 17 23.20 -1.81 3.87
C MET A 17 24.32 -2.77 3.39
N PRO A 18 25.38 -2.97 4.19
CA PRO A 18 26.34 -4.05 3.93
C PRO A 18 25.64 -5.43 4.06
N ILE A 19 26.10 -6.44 3.33
CA ILE A 19 25.52 -7.81 3.32
C ILE A 19 26.57 -8.79 3.87
N LYS A 20 27.19 -8.47 5.00
CA LYS A 20 28.37 -9.21 5.49
C LYS A 20 28.14 -9.94 6.80
N THR A 21 27.16 -9.51 7.59
CA THR A 21 26.98 -9.99 8.97
C THR A 21 25.52 -10.34 9.26
N GLU A 22 25.28 -11.28 10.17
CA GLU A 22 23.93 -11.64 10.68
C GLU A 22 23.12 -10.42 11.15
N THR A 23 23.79 -9.41 11.73
CA THR A 23 23.19 -8.13 12.13
C THR A 23 22.62 -7.34 10.96
N ASP A 24 23.22 -7.47 9.77
CA ASP A 24 22.72 -6.81 8.56
C ASP A 24 21.43 -7.48 8.06
N GLY A 25 21.31 -8.81 8.26
CA GLY A 25 20.09 -9.56 7.99
C GLY A 25 18.90 -9.06 8.84
N ALA A 26 19.14 -8.69 10.10
CA ALA A 26 18.10 -8.10 10.95
C ALA A 26 17.61 -6.75 10.41
N VAL A 27 18.48 -5.95 9.80
CA VAL A 27 18.12 -4.67 9.15
C VAL A 27 17.27 -4.91 7.90
N PHE A 28 17.59 -5.93 7.10
CA PHE A 28 16.76 -6.34 5.96
C PHE A 28 15.36 -6.81 6.37
N ILE A 29 15.26 -7.62 7.42
CA ILE A 29 13.97 -8.05 7.99
C ILE A 29 13.18 -6.84 8.50
N GLY A 30 13.86 -5.87 9.13
CA GLY A 30 13.26 -4.59 9.54
C GLY A 30 12.71 -3.79 8.37
N ALA A 31 13.45 -3.73 7.25
CA ALA A 31 13.01 -3.07 6.02
C ALA A 31 11.79 -3.76 5.39
N LEU A 32 11.75 -5.10 5.38
CA LEU A 32 10.60 -5.87 4.90
C LEU A 32 9.36 -5.63 5.78
N LEU A 33 9.51 -5.68 7.11
CA LEU A 33 8.42 -5.41 8.04
C LEU A 33 7.88 -3.99 7.86
N PHE A 34 8.77 -2.99 7.78
CA PHE A 34 8.38 -1.61 7.54
C PHE A 34 7.61 -1.45 6.23
N SER A 35 8.07 -2.11 5.16
CA SER A 35 7.41 -2.09 3.85
C SER A 35 5.99 -2.67 3.90
N VAL A 36 5.81 -3.82 4.56
CA VAL A 36 4.49 -4.46 4.71
C VAL A 36 3.56 -3.60 5.58
N ILE A 37 4.07 -3.03 6.68
CA ILE A 37 3.30 -2.17 7.57
C ILE A 37 2.77 -0.94 6.82
N ILE A 38 3.63 -0.26 6.05
CA ILE A 38 3.22 0.90 5.26
C ILE A 38 2.17 0.52 4.22
N ASN A 39 2.37 -0.60 3.54
CA ASN A 39 1.41 -1.07 2.53
C ASN A 39 0.03 -1.34 3.17
N MET A 40 -0.01 -1.94 4.36
CA MET A 40 -1.23 -2.16 5.12
C MET A 40 -1.93 -0.85 5.51
N PHE A 41 -1.17 0.18 5.91
CA PHE A 41 -1.73 1.49 6.28
C PHE A 41 -2.25 2.31 5.09
N ASN A 42 -1.82 2.01 3.86
CA ASN A 42 -2.26 2.74 2.66
C ASN A 42 -3.78 2.66 2.44
N GLY A 43 -4.45 1.63 2.97
CA GLY A 43 -5.91 1.46 2.81
C GLY A 43 -6.76 2.30 3.77
N ILE A 44 -6.20 2.86 4.84
CA ILE A 44 -6.98 3.60 5.87
C ILE A 44 -7.69 4.85 5.31
N PRO A 45 -7.05 5.69 4.46
CA PRO A 45 -7.72 6.85 3.88
C PRO A 45 -8.98 6.50 3.10
N GLU A 46 -9.05 5.32 2.48
CA GLU A 46 -10.24 4.87 1.77
C GLU A 46 -11.43 4.61 2.70
N LEU A 47 -11.18 4.17 3.93
CA LEU A 47 -12.22 3.98 4.94
C LEU A 47 -12.84 5.34 5.31
N SER A 48 -12.01 6.37 5.49
CA SER A 48 -12.49 7.73 5.80
C SER A 48 -13.37 8.28 4.67
N LEU A 49 -12.94 8.13 3.41
CA LEU A 49 -13.75 8.52 2.25
C LEU A 49 -15.07 7.75 2.16
N THR A 50 -15.08 6.48 2.57
CA THR A 50 -16.29 5.67 2.61
C THR A 50 -17.27 6.22 3.65
N ILE A 51 -16.79 6.55 4.86
CA ILE A 51 -17.59 7.16 5.94
C ILE A 51 -18.24 8.47 5.48
N VAL A 52 -17.53 9.30 4.72
CA VAL A 52 -18.09 10.55 4.18
C VAL A 52 -19.22 10.29 3.16
N ARG A 53 -19.20 9.17 2.44
CA ARG A 53 -20.23 8.79 1.46
C ARG A 53 -21.44 8.07 2.08
N LEU A 54 -21.31 7.50 3.28
CA LEU A 54 -22.39 6.83 4.02
C LEU A 54 -23.69 7.66 4.17
N PRO A 55 -23.68 8.97 4.51
CA PRO A 55 -24.91 9.74 4.64
C PRO A 55 -25.71 9.84 3.33
N VAL A 56 -25.03 9.93 2.18
CA VAL A 56 -25.68 9.93 0.85
C VAL A 56 -26.28 8.56 0.56
N TYR A 57 -25.55 7.50 0.90
CA TYR A 57 -26.02 6.12 0.76
C TYR A 57 -27.28 5.86 1.60
N PHE A 58 -27.29 6.28 2.88
CA PHE A 58 -28.47 6.13 3.73
C PHE A 58 -29.68 6.90 3.17
N LYS A 59 -29.47 8.11 2.65
CA LYS A 59 -30.53 8.89 2.02
C LYS A 59 -31.12 8.21 0.77
N GLN A 60 -30.28 7.61 -0.06
CA GLN A 60 -30.73 6.88 -1.27
C GLN A 60 -31.45 5.57 -0.93
N ARG A 61 -31.01 4.87 0.11
CA ARG A 61 -31.65 3.65 0.62
C ARG A 61 -33.03 3.94 1.22
N ASP A 62 -33.13 4.99 2.04
CA ASP A 62 -34.38 5.35 2.72
C ASP A 62 -35.45 5.84 1.73
N LEU A 63 -35.03 6.37 0.58
CA LEU A 63 -35.92 6.72 -0.55
C LEU A 63 -36.19 5.52 -1.49
N LEU A 64 -35.76 4.31 -1.14
CA LEU A 64 -35.97 3.05 -1.89
C LEU A 64 -35.46 3.07 -3.35
N PHE A 65 -34.55 3.98 -3.71
CA PHE A 65 -34.10 4.12 -5.10
C PHE A 65 -33.16 3.00 -5.55
N TYR A 66 -32.18 2.63 -4.71
CA TYR A 66 -31.15 1.66 -5.08
C TYR A 66 -30.80 0.71 -3.93
N PRO A 67 -30.65 -0.60 -4.20
CA PRO A 67 -30.18 -1.57 -3.23
C PRO A 67 -28.68 -1.42 -2.94
N ALA A 68 -28.25 -1.94 -1.78
CA ALA A 68 -26.90 -1.80 -1.25
C ALA A 68 -25.76 -2.18 -2.21
N TRP A 69 -25.99 -3.22 -3.01
CA TRP A 69 -25.00 -3.80 -3.92
C TRP A 69 -24.61 -2.85 -5.07
N VAL A 70 -25.47 -1.92 -5.45
CA VAL A 70 -25.22 -0.97 -6.55
C VAL A 70 -24.08 -0.01 -6.18
N PHE A 71 -23.92 0.29 -4.89
CA PHE A 71 -22.83 1.12 -4.40
C PHE A 71 -21.55 0.32 -4.17
N THR A 72 -21.65 -0.90 -3.64
CA THR A 72 -20.46 -1.67 -3.22
C THR A 72 -19.77 -2.39 -4.37
N VAL A 73 -20.51 -2.99 -5.31
CA VAL A 73 -19.96 -3.81 -6.38
C VAL A 73 -19.06 -3.01 -7.34
N PRO A 74 -19.48 -1.83 -7.86
CA PRO A 74 -18.63 -1.05 -8.74
C PRO A 74 -17.40 -0.49 -8.02
N ASN A 75 -17.56 -0.05 -6.77
CA ASN A 75 -16.43 0.41 -5.96
C ASN A 75 -15.41 -0.71 -5.72
N MET A 76 -15.86 -1.93 -5.42
CA MET A 76 -14.97 -3.07 -5.25
C MET A 76 -14.22 -3.40 -6.55
N LEU A 77 -14.95 -3.44 -7.68
CA LEU A 77 -14.38 -3.79 -8.98
C LEU A 77 -13.33 -2.78 -9.45
N LEU A 78 -13.56 -1.48 -9.22
CA LEU A 78 -12.62 -0.42 -9.59
C LEU A 78 -11.41 -0.35 -8.65
N LYS A 79 -11.57 -0.72 -7.38
CA LYS A 79 -10.48 -0.66 -6.39
C LYS A 79 -9.41 -1.73 -6.60
N ILE A 80 -9.78 -2.93 -7.02
CA ILE A 80 -8.84 -4.04 -7.26
C ILE A 80 -7.72 -3.65 -8.25
N PRO A 81 -8.01 -3.16 -9.47
CA PRO A 81 -6.94 -2.81 -10.41
C PRO A 81 -6.11 -1.61 -9.93
N ILE A 82 -6.72 -0.64 -9.24
CA ILE A 82 -6.00 0.53 -8.71
C ILE A 82 -5.01 0.10 -7.62
N SER A 83 -5.44 -0.75 -6.67
CA SER A 83 -4.59 -1.21 -5.58
C SER A 83 -3.44 -2.09 -6.08
N MET A 84 -3.67 -2.88 -7.14
CA MET A 84 -2.61 -3.63 -7.82
C MET A 84 -1.55 -2.68 -8.41
N ILE A 85 -1.96 -1.67 -9.17
CA ILE A 85 -1.03 -0.70 -9.77
C ILE A 85 -0.23 0.04 -8.68
N GLU A 86 -0.89 0.54 -7.63
CA GLU A 86 -0.21 1.22 -6.53
C GLU A 86 0.84 0.34 -5.84
N THR A 87 0.49 -0.93 -5.59
CA THR A 87 1.38 -1.89 -4.96
C THR A 87 2.54 -2.27 -5.87
N THR A 88 2.31 -2.43 -7.17
CA THR A 88 3.38 -2.68 -8.16
C THR A 88 4.36 -1.51 -8.22
N VAL A 89 3.87 -0.27 -8.24
CA VAL A 89 4.73 0.93 -8.23
C VAL A 89 5.51 1.02 -6.92
N TRP A 90 4.87 0.77 -5.78
CA TRP A 90 5.54 0.70 -4.47
C TRP A 90 6.68 -0.32 -4.47
N MET A 91 6.40 -1.53 -4.93
CA MET A 91 7.38 -2.61 -5.00
C MET A 91 8.54 -2.25 -5.92
N ALA A 92 8.26 -1.69 -7.11
CA ALA A 92 9.32 -1.28 -8.03
C ALA A 92 10.25 -0.24 -7.38
N VAL A 93 9.71 0.80 -6.76
CA VAL A 93 10.52 1.84 -6.12
C VAL A 93 11.34 1.26 -4.97
N THR A 94 10.71 0.56 -4.03
CA THR A 94 11.39 0.06 -2.82
C THR A 94 12.38 -1.06 -3.13
N TYR A 95 12.07 -1.93 -4.09
CA TYR A 95 12.96 -3.03 -4.50
C TYR A 95 14.28 -2.51 -5.07
N TYR A 96 14.22 -1.55 -6.00
CA TYR A 96 15.43 -1.00 -6.61
C TYR A 96 16.22 -0.11 -5.66
N THR A 97 15.57 0.65 -4.77
CA THR A 97 16.27 1.56 -3.85
C THR A 97 16.92 0.87 -2.66
N ILE A 98 16.27 -0.19 -2.15
CA ILE A 98 16.77 -0.97 -1.00
C ILE A 98 17.77 -2.04 -1.47
N GLY A 99 17.57 -2.60 -2.67
CA GLY A 99 18.46 -3.62 -3.21
C GLY A 99 18.22 -5.00 -2.59
N PHE A 100 16.95 -5.39 -2.40
CA PHE A 100 16.56 -6.66 -1.76
C PHE A 100 17.14 -7.92 -2.45
N ALA A 101 17.54 -7.85 -3.72
CA ALA A 101 18.44 -8.81 -4.38
C ALA A 101 18.93 -8.25 -5.74
N PRO A 102 20.22 -7.92 -5.93
CA PRO A 102 20.81 -7.73 -7.25
C PRO A 102 21.31 -9.10 -7.74
N ASP A 103 20.50 -9.78 -8.54
CA ASP A 103 20.76 -11.11 -9.11
C ASP A 103 20.94 -12.28 -8.11
N ALA A 104 20.40 -13.43 -8.49
CA ALA A 104 20.73 -14.71 -7.88
C ALA A 104 21.99 -15.23 -8.58
N GLU A 105 23.16 -14.97 -7.99
CA GLU A 105 24.37 -15.79 -8.18
C GLU A 105 24.55 -16.71 -6.98
#